data_AF-A0A8T4BX75-F1
#
_entry.id   AF-A0A8T4BX75-F1
#
_cell.length_a   1.000
_cell.length_b   1.000
_cell.length_c   1.000
_cell.angle_alpha   90.00
_cell.angle_beta   90.00
_cell.angle_gamma   90.00
#
_symmetry.space_group_name_H-M   'P 1'
#
loop_
_entity.id
_entity.type
_entity.pdbx_description
1 polymer ?
#
loop_
_entity_poly.entity_id
_entity_poly.type
_entity_poly.pdbx_seq_one_letter_code
_entity_poly.pdbx_strand_id
1 'polypeptide(L)'
;MEMPLSEVIDRFVIVRLKMERIKTEDKKEEYKHYKKVIEDYKKQGFNIKQEWIDKLYETNRKIWDLEHDIRKGKEGLLGLEEVGRRAIQIREINKIRIAIKNEIVEATGSGFKDIKMNHASA
;
A
#
# COMPACT_ATOMS: atom_id res chain seq x y z
N MET A 1 -6.35 10.41 17.11
CA MET A 1 -7.17 9.56 16.22
C MET A 1 -6.39 8.28 16.01
N GLU A 2 -6.93 7.12 16.42
CA GLU A 2 -6.31 5.84 16.07
C GLU A 2 -6.29 5.68 14.55
N MET A 3 -5.22 5.09 14.01
CA MET A 3 -5.03 4.94 12.57
C MET A 3 -6.07 3.93 12.02
N PRO A 4 -6.78 4.25 10.93
CA PRO A 4 -7.75 3.33 10.31
C PRO A 4 -7.12 1.97 9.99
N LEU A 5 -7.87 0.90 10.16
CA LEU A 5 -7.38 -0.46 9.91
C LEU A 5 -6.86 -0.66 8.48
N SER A 6 -7.50 -0.03 7.49
CA SER A 6 -7.07 -0.04 6.10
C SER A 6 -5.67 0.55 5.91
N GLU A 7 -5.33 1.63 6.62
CA GLU A 7 -4.00 2.25 6.63
C GLU A 7 -2.97 1.38 7.35
N VAL A 8 -3.36 0.75 8.46
CA VAL A 8 -2.48 -0.14 9.23
C VAL A 8 -2.05 -1.32 8.36
N ILE A 9 -2.98 -1.99 7.68
CA ILE A 9 -2.68 -3.13 6.80
C ILE A 9 -1.80 -2.70 5.63
N ASP A 10 -2.10 -1.56 5.01
CA ASP A 10 -1.36 -1.03 3.88
C ASP A 10 0.09 -0.66 4.26
N ARG A 11 0.31 -0.03 5.41
CA ARG A 11 1.66 0.23 5.92
C ARG A 11 2.39 -1.05 6.31
N PHE A 12 1.70 -2.01 6.93
CA PHE A 12 2.27 -3.32 7.25
C PHE A 12 2.86 -4.00 6.01
N VAL A 13 2.12 -4.05 4.90
CA VAL A 13 2.60 -4.71 3.68
C VAL A 13 3.72 -3.93 2.98
N ILE A 14 3.72 -2.59 3.06
CA ILE A 14 4.83 -1.76 2.54
C ILE A 14 6.12 -2.04 3.32
N VAL A 15 6.04 -2.09 4.65
CA VAL A 15 7.21 -2.39 5.48
C VAL A 15 7.73 -3.80 5.20
N ARG A 16 6.83 -4.78 5.08
CA ARG A 16 7.18 -6.14 4.67
C ARG A 16 7.92 -6.16 3.33
N LEU A 17 7.39 -5.48 2.31
CA LEU A 17 8.00 -5.39 0.99
C LEU A 17 9.39 -4.74 1.06
N LYS A 18 9.55 -3.66 1.84
CA LYS A 18 10.85 -3.00 2.05
C LYS A 18 11.87 -3.94 2.68
N MET A 19 11.48 -4.72 3.69
CA MET A 19 12.35 -5.71 4.32
C MET A 19 12.82 -6.77 3.32
N GLU A 20 11.91 -7.26 2.47
CA GLU A 20 12.22 -8.27 1.45
C GLU A 20 13.16 -7.74 0.35
N ARG A 21 13.00 -6.47 -0.06
CA ARG A 21 13.76 -5.87 -1.17
C ARG A 21 15.08 -5.23 -0.76
N ILE A 22 15.13 -4.57 0.40
CA ILE A 22 16.29 -3.78 0.86
C ILE A 22 17.13 -4.59 1.86
N LYS A 23 16.62 -5.70 2.40
CA LYS A 23 17.29 -6.57 3.38
C LYS A 23 17.84 -5.80 4.59
N THR A 24 17.10 -4.81 5.06
CA THR A 24 17.51 -3.94 6.15
C THR A 24 16.81 -4.29 7.46
N GLU A 25 17.58 -4.32 8.56
CA GLU A 25 17.07 -4.70 9.88
C GLU A 25 16.35 -3.57 10.61
N ASP A 26 16.60 -2.32 10.22
CA ASP A 26 15.97 -1.10 10.76
C ASP A 26 14.42 -1.13 10.67
N LYS A 27 13.88 -1.91 9.74
CA LYS A 27 12.43 -2.08 9.52
C LYS A 27 11.78 -3.19 10.34
N LYS A 28 12.55 -4.00 11.07
CA LYS A 28 12.00 -5.11 11.88
C LYS A 28 11.09 -4.60 13.01
N GLU A 29 11.45 -3.53 13.69
CA GLU A 29 10.64 -2.99 14.78
C GLU A 29 9.35 -2.34 14.26
N GLU A 30 9.42 -1.62 13.13
CA GLU A 30 8.25 -1.07 12.45
C GLU A 30 7.28 -2.19 11.99
N TYR A 31 7.82 -3.29 11.45
CA TYR A 31 7.03 -4.46 11.06
C TYR A 31 6.34 -5.12 12.25
N LYS A 32 7.07 -5.35 13.35
CA LYS A 32 6.52 -5.91 14.59
C LYS A 32 5.43 -5.02 15.16
N HIS A 33 5.62 -3.70 15.11
CA HIS A 33 4.64 -2.72 15.57
C HIS A 33 3.33 -2.87 14.80
N TYR A 34 3.34 -2.78 13.47
CA TYR A 34 2.10 -2.91 12.70
C TYR A 34 1.47 -4.30 12.81
N LYS A 35 2.30 -5.36 12.90
CA LYS A 35 1.79 -6.72 13.16
C LYS A 35 1.03 -6.76 14.49
N LYS A 36 1.57 -6.17 15.56
CA LYS A 36 0.90 -6.11 16.86
C LYS A 36 -0.43 -5.35 16.78
N VAL A 37 -0.45 -4.19 16.11
CA VAL A 37 -1.68 -3.40 15.94
C VAL A 37 -2.76 -4.21 15.20
N ILE A 38 -2.39 -4.95 14.14
CA ILE A 38 -3.32 -5.85 13.42
C ILE A 38 -3.88 -6.94 14.36
N GLU A 39 -3.04 -7.55 15.18
CA GLU A 39 -3.48 -8.56 16.16
C GLU A 39 -4.40 -7.97 17.24
N ASP A 40 -4.14 -6.74 17.67
CA ASP A 40 -5.00 -6.05 18.64
C ASP A 40 -6.38 -5.72 18.03
N TYR A 41 -6.45 -5.33 16.75
CA TYR A 41 -7.74 -5.24 16.03
C TYR A 41 -8.46 -6.59 15.96
N LYS A 42 -7.77 -7.70 15.69
CA LYS A 42 -8.40 -9.04 15.70
C LYS A 42 -8.99 -9.38 17.07
N LYS A 43 -8.27 -9.07 18.16
CA LYS A 43 -8.77 -9.28 19.54
C LYS A 43 -9.99 -8.43 19.87
N GLN A 44 -10.12 -7.26 19.24
CA GLN A 44 -11.31 -6.41 19.34
C GLN A 44 -12.49 -6.92 18.51
N GLY A 45 -12.35 -8.05 17.81
CA GLY A 45 -13.43 -8.69 17.04
C GLY A 45 -13.44 -8.33 15.56
N PHE A 46 -12.44 -7.60 15.04
CA PHE A 46 -12.37 -7.28 13.63
C PHE A 46 -12.01 -8.52 12.80
N ASN A 47 -12.85 -8.85 11.82
CA ASN A 47 -12.59 -9.92 10.86
C ASN A 47 -11.65 -9.43 9.75
N ILE A 48 -10.34 -9.57 9.97
CA ILE A 48 -9.31 -9.19 8.98
C ILE A 48 -9.08 -10.33 8.00
N LYS A 49 -9.48 -10.13 6.74
CA LYS A 49 -9.29 -11.13 5.68
C LYS A 49 -7.86 -11.12 5.16
N GLN A 50 -7.26 -12.31 5.00
CA GLN A 50 -5.93 -12.47 4.40
C GLN A 50 -5.87 -11.92 2.96
N GLU A 51 -6.97 -12.05 2.22
CA GLU A 51 -7.10 -11.52 0.85
C GLU A 51 -6.81 -10.01 0.76
N TRP A 52 -7.19 -9.22 1.77
CA TRP A 52 -6.90 -7.79 1.80
C TRP A 52 -5.40 -7.50 1.91
N ILE A 53 -4.71 -8.29 2.73
CA ILE A 53 -3.26 -8.20 2.91
C ILE A 53 -2.56 -8.56 1.58
N ASP A 54 -3.00 -9.64 0.93
CA ASP A 54 -2.39 -10.12 -0.30
C ASP A 54 -2.62 -9.14 -1.46
N LYS A 55 -3.85 -8.62 -1.62
CA LYS A 55 -4.18 -7.59 -2.62
C LYS A 55 -3.36 -6.32 -2.42
N LEU A 56 -3.29 -5.79 -1.19
CA LEU A 56 -2.49 -4.59 -0.91
C LEU A 56 -0.99 -4.84 -1.11
N TYR A 57 -0.49 -6.01 -0.73
CA TYR A 57 0.91 -6.37 -0.95
C TYR A 57 1.24 -6.40 -2.45
N GLU A 58 0.43 -7.09 -3.27
CA GLU A 58 0.67 -7.20 -4.71
C GLU A 58 0.58 -5.83 -5.40
N THR A 59 -0.38 -5.00 -4.99
CA THR A 59 -0.54 -3.65 -5.54
C THR A 59 0.68 -2.77 -5.22
N ASN A 60 1.16 -2.80 -3.98
CA ASN A 60 2.38 -2.11 -3.57
C ASN A 60 3.64 -2.67 -4.27
N ARG A 61 3.71 -3.99 -4.48
CA ARG A 61 4.80 -4.63 -5.23
C ARG A 61 4.87 -4.14 -6.68
N LYS A 62 3.74 -4.08 -7.38
CA LYS A 62 3.68 -3.58 -8.76
C LYS A 62 4.12 -2.11 -8.86
N ILE A 63 3.67 -1.26 -7.94
CA ILE A 63 4.13 0.14 -7.87
C ILE A 63 5.65 0.17 -7.66
N TRP A 64 6.16 -0.63 -6.71
CA TRP A 64 7.59 -0.68 -6.41
C TRP A 64 8.44 -1.07 -7.61
N ASP A 65 7.96 -2.05 -8.39
CA ASP A 65 8.66 -2.56 -9.56
C ASP A 65 8.67 -1.53 -10.70
N LEU A 66 7.56 -0.80 -10.93
CA LEU A 66 7.52 0.31 -11.89
C LEU A 66 8.46 1.44 -11.50
N GLU A 67 8.53 1.77 -10.21
CA GLU A 67 9.40 2.82 -9.68
C GLU A 67 10.86 2.39 -9.54
N HIS A 68 11.21 1.11 -9.77
CA HIS A 68 12.52 0.57 -9.45
C HIS A 68 13.69 1.33 -10.10
N ASP A 69 13.62 1.55 -11.42
CA ASP A 69 14.66 2.25 -12.16
C ASP A 69 14.69 3.75 -11.85
N ILE A 70 13.50 4.35 -11.66
CA ILE A 70 13.36 5.77 -11.31
C ILE A 70 13.99 6.04 -9.93
N ARG A 71 13.74 5.17 -8.95
CA ARG A 71 14.36 5.26 -7.61
C ARG A 71 15.88 5.09 -7.63
N LYS A 72 16.45 4.53 -8.70
CA LYS A 72 17.90 4.39 -8.92
C LYS A 72 18.50 5.59 -9.67
N GLY A 73 17.73 6.64 -9.97
CA GLY A 73 18.21 7.80 -10.71
C GLY A 73 18.40 7.53 -12.21
N LYS A 74 17.72 6.51 -12.75
CA LYS A 74 17.87 6.09 -14.17
C LYS A 74 16.83 6.72 -15.09
N GLU A 75 16.06 7.71 -14.65
CA GLU A 75 15.04 8.39 -15.44
C GLU A 75 15.60 9.00 -16.73
N GLY A 76 16.84 9.51 -16.71
CA GLY A 76 17.52 10.02 -17.90
C GLY A 76 17.86 8.95 -18.95
N LEU A 77 17.94 7.68 -18.55
CA LEU A 77 18.16 6.53 -19.44
C LEU A 77 16.86 5.94 -20.00
N LEU A 78 15.75 6.09 -19.28
CA LEU A 78 14.43 5.61 -19.70
C LEU A 78 13.81 6.51 -20.78
N GLY A 79 14.10 7.80 -20.73
CA GLY A 79 13.44 8.80 -21.56
C GLY A 79 12.06 9.20 -21.02
N LEU A 80 11.60 10.42 -21.37
CA LEU A 80 10.37 11.00 -20.83
C LEU A 80 9.10 10.20 -21.17
N GLU A 81 9.07 9.55 -22.33
CA GLU A 81 7.92 8.74 -22.75
C GLU A 81 7.70 7.54 -21.83
N GLU A 82 8.76 6.78 -21.54
CA GLU A 82 8.69 5.62 -20.63
C GLU A 82 8.40 6.04 -19.19
N VAL A 83 8.98 7.16 -18.75
CA VAL A 83 8.65 7.76 -17.44
C VAL A 83 7.17 8.14 -17.38
N GLY A 84 6.63 8.77 -18.42
CA GLY A 84 5.21 9.12 -18.52
C GLY A 84 4.30 7.89 -18.52
N ARG A 85 4.65 6.85 -19.28
CA ARG A 85 3.92 5.57 -19.32
C ARG A 85 3.87 4.92 -17.94
N ARG A 86 5.00 4.83 -17.24
CA ARG A 86 5.08 4.30 -15.88
C ARG A 86 4.28 5.14 -14.89
N ALA A 87 4.33 6.46 -14.98
CA ALA A 87 3.56 7.36 -14.12
C ALA A 87 2.05 7.15 -14.26
N ILE A 88 1.55 6.98 -15.50
CA ILE A 88 0.14 6.64 -15.75
C ILE A 88 -0.21 5.28 -15.15
N GLN A 89 0.64 4.26 -15.34
CA GLN A 89 0.39 2.93 -14.75
C GLN A 89 0.37 2.96 -13.22
N ILE A 90 1.31 3.66 -12.58
CA ILE A 90 1.34 3.85 -11.12
C ILE A 90 0.05 4.54 -10.65
N ARG A 91 -0.47 5.52 -11.40
CA ARG A 91 -1.75 6.18 -11.08
C ARG A 91 -2.91 5.18 -11.08
N GLU A 92 -3.04 4.36 -12.12
CA GLU A 92 -4.13 3.38 -12.21
C GLU A 92 -4.02 2.31 -11.11
N ILE A 93 -2.80 1.85 -10.80
CA ILE A 93 -2.58 0.89 -9.71
C ILE A 93 -2.90 1.53 -8.34
N ASN A 94 -2.61 2.82 -8.15
CA ASN A 94 -3.00 3.54 -6.93
C ASN A 94 -4.53 3.64 -6.77
N LYS A 95 -5.30 3.76 -7.86
CA LYS A 95 -6.78 3.69 -7.76
C LYS A 95 -7.22 2.35 -7.20
N ILE A 96 -6.64 1.26 -7.69
CA ILE A 96 -6.91 -0.10 -7.19
C ILE A 96 -6.55 -0.20 -5.70
N ARG A 97 -5.39 0.34 -5.29
CA ARG A 97 -4.99 0.39 -3.87
C ARG A 97 -6.01 1.11 -3.00
N ILE A 98 -6.51 2.26 -3.47
CA ILE A 98 -7.54 3.04 -2.76
C ILE A 98 -8.86 2.25 -2.68
N ALA A 99 -9.28 1.61 -3.78
CA ALA A 99 -10.49 0.80 -3.81
C ALA A 99 -10.44 -0.35 -2.80
N ILE A 100 -9.29 -1.05 -2.68
CA ILE A 100 -9.10 -2.10 -1.66
C ILE A 100 -9.18 -1.51 -0.25
N LYS A 101 -8.60 -0.33 -0.01
CA LYS A 101 -8.68 0.34 1.30
C LYS A 101 -10.12 0.72 1.64
N ASN A 102 -10.88 1.20 0.67
CA ASN A 102 -12.30 1.50 0.85
C ASN A 102 -13.12 0.24 1.12
N GLU A 103 -12.82 -0.89 0.45
CA GLU A 103 -13.43 -2.20 0.73
C GLU A 103 -13.23 -2.61 2.20
N ILE A 104 -12.01 -2.43 2.73
CA ILE A 104 -11.70 -2.72 4.14
C ILE A 104 -12.53 -1.81 5.06
N VAL A 105 -12.59 -0.50 4.78
CA VAL A 105 -13.39 0.45 5.57
C VAL A 105 -14.87 0.05 5.56
N GLU A 106 -15.42 -0.32 4.40
CA GLU A 106 -16.80 -0.79 4.26
C GLU A 106 -17.08 -2.05 5.07
N ALA A 107 -16.17 -3.03 5.00
CA ALA A 107 -16.35 -4.31 5.66
C ALA A 107 -16.14 -4.24 7.19
N THR A 108 -15.41 -3.24 7.69
CA THR A 108 -15.00 -3.17 9.10
C THR A 108 -15.59 -1.99 9.86
N GLY A 109 -16.10 -0.98 9.17
CA GLY A 109 -16.50 0.29 9.79
C GLY A 109 -15.34 1.11 10.36
N SER A 110 -14.09 0.69 10.18
CA SER A 110 -12.90 1.36 10.72
C SER A 110 -12.42 2.46 9.77
N GLY A 111 -12.62 3.72 10.16
CA GLY A 111 -12.14 4.90 9.42
C GLY A 111 -13.17 5.47 8.45
N PHE A 112 -12.69 6.15 7.41
CA PHE A 112 -13.52 6.85 6.42
C PHE A 112 -13.10 6.44 5.01
N LYS A 113 -14.07 6.37 4.09
CA LYS A 113 -13.79 6.09 2.67
C LYS A 113 -13.07 7.28 2.05
N ASP A 114 -12.06 7.01 1.25
CA ASP A 114 -11.46 8.00 0.36
C ASP A 114 -12.33 8.10 -0.91
N ILE A 115 -13.17 9.14 -0.97
CA ILE A 115 -14.03 9.44 -2.11
C ILE A 115 -13.38 10.59 -2.88
N LYS A 116 -12.77 10.27 -4.03
CA LYS A 116 -12.24 11.29 -4.93
C LYS A 116 -13.32 11.73 -5.90
N MET A 117 -13.79 12.97 -5.78
CA MET A 117 -14.68 13.59 -6.76
C MET A 117 -13.85 14.45 -7.71
N ASN A 118 -14.09 14.33 -9.03
CA ASN A 118 -13.50 15.19 -10.07
C ASN A 118 -11.97 15.22 -10.15
N HIS A 119 -11.29 14.13 -9.81
CA HIS A 119 -9.84 14.01 -9.97
C HIS A 119 -9.51 12.96 -11.04
N ALA A 120 -8.50 13.17 -11.90
CA ALA A 120 -8.11 12.16 -12.92
C ALA A 120 -7.62 10.84 -12.28
N SER A 121 -7.27 10.89 -11.00
CA SER A 121 -6.93 9.74 -10.14
C SER A 121 -8.12 9.23 -9.30
N ALA A 122 -9.35 9.67 -9.59
CA ALA A 122 -10.60 9.09 -9.08
C ALA A 122 -10.96 7.82 -9.85
#